data_AF-A0A074XR23-F1
#
_entry.id   AF-A0A074XR23-F1
#
_cell.length_a   1.000
_cell.length_b   1.000
_cell.length_c   1.000
_cell.angle_alpha   90.00
_cell.angle_beta   90.00
_cell.angle_gamma   90.00
#
_symmetry.space_group_name_H-M   'P 1'
#
loop_
_entity.id
_entity.type
_entity.pdbx_description
1 polymer ?
#
loop_
_entity_poly.entity_id
_entity_poly.type
_entity_poly.pdbx_seq_one_letter_code
_entity_poly.pdbx_strand_id
1 'polypeptide(L)'
;MGRYNFAPQRVHQAATRLLQVRSAARGGPSQPPPPWYTVIGNLPPSERLVRPPLQPARRKGRKASKLFQPVNLKYEEDQLRLDFFGDHPWELARPRQIVEDDGKDYQKFDWSQLDQPTKQIDGESVVQRQAWLMGLVPYTKLGAYDKARKEFYEVRHQQDIERRVAREEALWTGAEFGPSPLDIGMQLEDQKYEEWRDWATKEITAIRQLSGSSGSALDQDALLDPQADDINAALDEVEPSVPGSKRGQTAQGGALVHP
;
A
#
# COMPACT_ATOMS: atom_id res chain seq x y z
N MET A 1 -1.87 9.68 30.79
CA MET A 1 -3.29 9.90 30.41
C MET A 1 -3.54 11.40 30.40
N GLY A 2 -3.69 12.00 29.22
CA GLY A 2 -3.96 13.44 29.12
C GLY A 2 -5.28 13.81 29.81
N ARG A 3 -5.32 14.94 30.52
CA ARG A 3 -6.55 15.45 31.11
C ARG A 3 -7.46 15.95 29.99
N TYR A 4 -8.62 15.31 29.78
CA TYR A 4 -9.59 15.77 28.79
C TYR A 4 -10.19 17.12 29.21
N ASN A 5 -10.17 18.12 28.33
CA ASN A 5 -10.82 19.40 28.56
C ASN A 5 -12.24 19.41 27.97
N PHE A 6 -13.27 19.45 28.82
CA PHE A 6 -14.68 19.49 28.41
C PHE A 6 -15.28 20.90 28.36
N ALA A 7 -14.47 21.94 28.54
CA ALA A 7 -14.93 23.33 28.42
C ALA A 7 -15.61 23.63 27.07
N PRO A 8 -15.13 23.13 25.91
CA PRO A 8 -15.76 23.38 24.61
C PRO A 8 -17.20 22.85 24.48
N GLN A 9 -17.55 21.79 25.21
CA GLN A 9 -18.90 21.22 25.20
C GLN A 9 -19.83 21.83 26.27
N ARG A 10 -19.31 22.69 27.13
CA ARG A 10 -20.08 23.38 28.19
C ARG A 10 -20.30 24.85 27.90
N VAL A 11 -20.00 25.30 26.68
CA VAL A 11 -20.07 26.71 26.27
C VAL A 11 -21.49 27.27 26.45
N HIS A 12 -22.53 26.51 26.08
CA HIS A 12 -23.92 26.92 26.33
C HIS A 12 -24.22 27.09 27.82
N GLN A 13 -23.83 26.13 28.66
CA GLN A 13 -24.03 26.22 30.12
C GLN A 13 -23.25 27.39 30.74
N ALA A 14 -22.01 27.62 30.28
CA ALA A 14 -21.17 28.73 30.73
C ALA A 14 -21.77 30.08 30.31
N ALA A 15 -22.23 30.21 29.07
CA ALA A 15 -22.90 31.42 28.57
C ALA A 15 -24.22 31.69 29.30
N THR A 16 -25.06 30.67 29.54
CA THR A 16 -26.28 30.81 30.33
C THR A 16 -25.98 31.37 31.71
N ARG A 17 -24.93 30.86 32.39
CA ARG A 17 -24.51 31.39 33.69
C ARG A 17 -24.05 32.84 33.63
N LEU A 18 -23.27 33.22 32.62
CA LEU A 18 -22.82 34.61 32.43
C LEU A 18 -23.99 35.56 32.15
N LEU A 19 -24.96 35.13 31.35
CA LEU A 19 -26.18 35.90 31.06
C LEU A 19 -27.04 36.08 32.32
N GLN A 20 -27.21 35.01 33.13
CA GLN A 20 -27.97 35.04 34.39
C GLN A 20 -27.32 35.93 35.47
N VAL A 21 -26.00 35.83 35.66
CA VAL A 21 -25.27 36.68 36.63
C VAL A 21 -25.38 38.14 36.22
N ARG A 22 -25.26 38.43 34.92
CA ARG A 22 -25.36 39.79 34.40
C ARG A 22 -26.75 40.38 34.52
N SER A 23 -27.81 39.60 34.28
CA SER A 23 -29.19 40.06 34.48
C SER A 23 -29.52 40.33 35.95
N ALA A 24 -28.89 39.62 36.89
CA ALA A 24 -29.10 39.81 38.33
C ALA A 24 -28.28 40.98 38.91
N ALA A 25 -27.06 41.23 38.41
CA ALA A 25 -26.12 42.19 39.00
C ALA A 25 -26.27 43.65 38.49
N ARG A 26 -26.96 43.88 37.37
CA ARG A 26 -27.17 45.23 36.83
C ARG A 26 -28.60 45.36 36.33
N GLY A 27 -29.39 46.25 36.95
CA GLY A 27 -30.68 46.72 36.44
C GLY A 27 -30.56 47.56 35.15
N GLY A 28 -29.65 47.21 34.24
CA GLY A 28 -29.41 47.86 32.95
C GLY A 28 -29.78 46.96 31.76
N PRO A 29 -29.84 47.49 30.53
CA PRO A 29 -30.39 46.80 29.36
C PRO A 29 -29.62 45.51 29.05
N SER A 30 -30.36 44.41 28.87
CA SER A 30 -29.82 43.10 28.52
C SER A 30 -29.11 43.16 27.17
N GLN A 31 -27.80 42.87 27.12
CA GLN A 31 -27.16 42.60 25.83
C GLN A 31 -27.80 41.36 25.20
N PRO A 32 -28.08 41.38 23.88
CA PRO A 32 -28.64 40.22 23.22
C PRO A 32 -27.69 39.02 23.39
N PRO A 33 -28.23 37.80 23.56
CA PRO A 33 -27.40 36.61 23.63
C PRO A 33 -26.57 36.47 22.35
N PRO A 34 -25.42 35.78 22.40
CA PRO A 34 -24.65 35.49 21.20
C PRO A 34 -25.52 34.80 20.14
N PRO A 35 -25.31 35.06 18.84
CA PRO A 35 -26.13 34.47 17.78
C PRO A 35 -26.22 32.94 17.79
N TRP A 36 -25.17 32.27 18.29
CA TRP A 36 -25.12 30.80 18.39
C TRP A 36 -25.86 30.23 19.61
N TYR A 37 -26.24 31.05 20.60
CA TYR A 37 -26.79 30.60 21.88
C TYR A 37 -28.08 29.78 21.73
N THR A 38 -29.02 30.29 20.93
CA THR A 38 -30.29 29.62 20.63
C THR A 38 -30.08 28.34 19.83
N VAL A 39 -29.14 28.35 18.88
CA VAL A 39 -28.81 27.18 18.04
C VAL A 39 -28.26 26.02 18.89
N ILE A 40 -27.31 26.28 19.79
CA ILE A 40 -26.75 25.24 20.67
C ILE A 40 -27.76 24.80 21.75
N GLY A 41 -28.65 25.70 22.17
CA GLY A 41 -29.76 25.34 23.06
C GLY A 41 -30.72 24.33 22.41
N ASN A 42 -30.98 24.47 21.11
CA ASN A 42 -31.86 23.58 20.34
C ASN A 42 -31.14 22.30 19.87
N LEU A 43 -29.83 22.37 19.63
CA LEU A 43 -28.99 21.25 19.18
C LEU A 43 -27.90 20.96 20.23
N PRO A 44 -28.24 20.24 21.33
CA PRO A 44 -27.26 19.96 22.36
C PRO A 44 -26.13 19.05 21.84
N PRO A 45 -24.90 19.19 22.35
CA PRO A 45 -23.79 18.33 21.97
C PRO A 45 -24.01 16.87 22.41
N SER A 46 -23.36 15.93 21.72
CA SER A 46 -23.47 14.48 21.97
C SER A 46 -22.95 14.05 23.35
N GLU A 47 -23.32 12.84 23.77
CA GLU A 47 -22.94 12.24 25.07
C GLU A 47 -21.42 12.03 25.19
N ARG A 48 -20.90 12.13 26.43
CA ARG A 48 -19.46 12.18 26.73
C ARG A 48 -18.90 10.83 27.16
N LEU A 49 -17.79 10.42 26.55
CA LEU A 49 -16.88 9.35 27.02
C LEU A 49 -17.58 8.06 27.49
N VAL A 50 -18.76 7.76 26.94
CA VAL A 50 -19.39 6.47 27.17
C VAL A 50 -18.68 5.48 26.26
N ARG A 51 -18.17 4.40 26.87
CA ARG A 51 -17.70 3.24 26.12
C ARG A 51 -18.86 2.26 26.05
N PRO A 52 -19.65 2.24 24.96
CA PRO A 52 -20.71 1.26 24.84
C PRO A 52 -20.08 -0.14 24.71
N PRO A 53 -20.74 -1.19 25.22
CA PRO A 53 -20.34 -2.55 24.92
C PRO A 53 -20.55 -2.82 23.42
N LEU A 54 -19.47 -3.10 22.69
CA LEU A 54 -19.48 -3.36 21.24
C LEU A 54 -19.48 -4.85 20.90
N GLN A 55 -19.14 -5.71 21.87
CA GLN A 55 -19.09 -7.16 21.69
C GLN A 55 -20.09 -7.86 22.61
N PRO A 56 -20.76 -8.92 22.15
CA PRO A 56 -21.56 -9.76 23.04
C PRO A 56 -20.64 -10.48 24.04
N ALA A 57 -21.13 -10.70 25.27
CA ALA A 57 -20.39 -11.46 26.28
C ALA A 57 -20.16 -12.90 25.77
N ARG A 58 -18.90 -13.24 25.45
CA ARG A 58 -18.56 -14.56 24.92
C ARG A 58 -18.57 -15.62 26.03
N ARG A 59 -19.37 -16.67 25.78
CA ARG A 59 -19.45 -17.98 26.46
C ARG A 59 -19.71 -17.95 27.98
N LYS A 60 -20.62 -18.82 28.42
CA LYS A 60 -20.98 -19.03 29.83
C LYS A 60 -19.75 -19.53 30.60
N GLY A 61 -19.40 -18.86 31.71
CA GLY A 61 -18.35 -19.32 32.65
C GLY A 61 -16.99 -18.63 32.58
N ARG A 62 -16.79 -17.63 31.70
CA ARG A 62 -15.55 -16.81 31.67
C ARG A 62 -15.86 -15.32 31.86
N LYS A 63 -14.94 -14.58 32.50
CA LYS A 63 -15.03 -13.12 32.62
C LYS A 63 -15.01 -12.50 31.22
N ALA A 64 -15.96 -11.61 30.92
CA ALA A 64 -16.06 -10.93 29.64
C ALA A 64 -14.85 -9.98 29.45
N SER A 65 -13.83 -10.46 28.75
CA SER A 65 -12.73 -9.61 28.26
C SER A 65 -13.15 -8.98 26.94
N LYS A 66 -12.67 -7.75 26.66
CA LYS A 66 -12.83 -7.05 25.35
C LYS A 66 -14.26 -6.59 24.99
N LEU A 67 -15.17 -6.50 25.96
CA LEU A 67 -16.55 -6.02 25.76
C LEU A 67 -16.62 -4.65 25.04
N PHE A 68 -15.69 -3.75 25.35
CA PHE A 68 -15.61 -2.39 24.81
C PHE A 68 -14.69 -2.26 23.59
N GLN A 69 -14.13 -3.37 23.10
CA GLN A 69 -13.23 -3.35 21.94
C GLN A 69 -14.05 -3.47 20.65
N PRO A 70 -13.74 -2.73 19.58
CA PRO A 70 -14.36 -2.94 18.27
C PRO A 70 -14.22 -4.38 17.79
N VAL A 71 -15.19 -4.86 17.02
CA VAL A 71 -15.17 -6.20 16.43
C VAL A 71 -14.25 -6.20 15.21
N ASN A 72 -13.42 -7.23 15.07
CA ASN A 72 -12.68 -7.46 13.82
C ASN A 72 -13.66 -7.97 12.76
N LEU A 73 -13.92 -7.15 11.74
CA LEU A 73 -14.71 -7.55 10.58
C LEU A 73 -13.92 -8.59 9.78
N LYS A 74 -14.58 -9.70 9.44
CA LYS A 74 -14.04 -10.77 8.61
C LYS A 74 -15.09 -11.13 7.59
N TYR A 75 -14.65 -11.29 6.36
CA TYR A 75 -15.50 -11.65 5.23
C TYR A 75 -15.08 -13.02 4.68
N GLU A 76 -16.00 -13.74 4.06
CA GLU A 76 -15.71 -15.07 3.49
C GLU A 76 -14.78 -14.92 2.27
N GLU A 77 -14.94 -13.81 1.55
CA GLU A 77 -14.15 -13.37 0.41
C GLU A 77 -12.68 -13.16 0.78
N ASP A 78 -12.35 -12.85 2.05
CA ASP A 78 -10.97 -12.67 2.49
C ASP A 78 -10.16 -13.97 2.31
N GLN A 79 -10.79 -15.13 2.54
CA GLN A 79 -10.13 -16.42 2.30
C GLN A 79 -9.95 -16.67 0.80
N LEU A 80 -10.95 -16.32 -0.02
CA LEU A 80 -10.88 -16.48 -1.47
C LEU A 80 -9.78 -15.60 -2.09
N ARG A 81 -9.59 -14.38 -1.58
CA ARG A 81 -8.47 -13.50 -1.97
C ARG A 81 -7.12 -14.13 -1.66
N LEU A 82 -6.96 -14.68 -0.45
CA LEU A 82 -5.72 -15.34 -0.05
C LEU A 82 -5.41 -16.54 -0.94
N ASP A 83 -6.41 -17.37 -1.24
CA ASP A 83 -6.27 -18.51 -2.13
C ASP A 83 -5.86 -18.05 -3.55
N PHE A 84 -6.56 -17.06 -4.12
CA PHE A 84 -6.28 -16.57 -5.48
C PHE A 84 -4.90 -15.93 -5.63
N PHE A 85 -4.53 -15.00 -4.74
CA PHE A 85 -3.25 -14.30 -4.81
C PHE A 85 -2.07 -15.19 -4.37
N GLY A 86 -2.34 -16.26 -3.60
CA GLY A 86 -1.37 -17.30 -3.32
C GLY A 86 -0.99 -18.06 -4.59
N ASP A 87 -1.97 -18.40 -5.43
CA ASP A 87 -1.75 -19.07 -6.72
C ASP A 87 -1.19 -18.13 -7.80
N HIS A 88 -1.53 -16.83 -7.74
CA HIS A 88 -1.17 -15.83 -8.77
C HIS A 88 -0.38 -14.64 -8.18
N PRO A 89 0.87 -14.82 -7.74
CA PRO A 89 1.65 -13.74 -7.13
C PRO A 89 1.83 -12.53 -8.05
N TRP A 90 1.98 -12.75 -9.36
CA TRP A 90 2.23 -11.69 -10.34
C TRP A 90 1.01 -10.84 -10.67
N GLU A 91 -0.20 -11.24 -10.26
CA GLU A 91 -1.36 -10.35 -10.35
C GLU A 91 -1.23 -9.16 -9.39
N LEU A 92 -0.45 -9.28 -8.30
CA LEU A 92 -0.13 -8.16 -7.41
C LEU A 92 0.78 -7.11 -8.07
N ALA A 93 1.52 -7.47 -9.12
CA ALA A 93 2.36 -6.53 -9.85
C ALA A 93 1.55 -5.61 -10.76
N ARG A 94 0.30 -5.97 -11.08
CA ARG A 94 -0.58 -5.14 -11.89
C ARG A 94 -1.08 -3.96 -11.04
N PRO A 95 -0.86 -2.69 -11.46
CA PRO A 95 -1.30 -1.54 -10.70
C PRO A 95 -2.83 -1.51 -10.54
N ARG A 96 -3.29 -1.25 -9.31
CA ARG A 96 -4.71 -1.16 -8.98
C ARG A 96 -5.04 0.19 -8.33
N GLN A 97 -6.07 0.86 -8.85
CA GLN A 97 -6.62 2.06 -8.24
C GLN A 97 -7.55 1.68 -7.08
N ILE A 98 -7.25 2.17 -5.88
CA ILE A 98 -8.05 1.95 -4.65
C ILE A 98 -8.93 3.16 -4.33
N VAL A 99 -8.59 4.32 -4.90
CA VAL A 99 -9.37 5.54 -4.75
C VAL A 99 -10.72 5.32 -5.42
N GLU A 100 -11.79 5.38 -4.62
CA GLU A 100 -13.18 5.28 -5.06
C GLU A 100 -13.65 6.62 -5.65
N ASP A 101 -14.51 6.55 -6.66
CA ASP A 101 -15.13 7.74 -7.27
C ASP A 101 -16.35 8.19 -6.44
N ASP A 102 -17.47 7.46 -6.57
CA ASP A 102 -18.75 7.76 -5.88
C ASP A 102 -19.02 6.85 -4.66
N GLY A 103 -18.20 5.81 -4.46
CA GLY A 103 -18.41 4.76 -3.46
C GLY A 103 -19.64 3.87 -3.69
N LYS A 104 -20.29 3.99 -4.86
CA LYS A 104 -21.52 3.25 -5.23
C LYS A 104 -21.31 2.28 -6.39
N ASP A 105 -20.06 1.94 -6.70
CA ASP A 105 -19.74 1.11 -7.86
C ASP A 105 -20.30 -0.31 -7.73
N TYR A 106 -20.40 -0.81 -6.50
CA TYR A 106 -21.01 -2.11 -6.20
C TYR A 106 -22.46 -2.26 -6.71
N GLN A 107 -23.19 -1.16 -6.91
CA GLN A 107 -24.57 -1.20 -7.42
C GLN A 107 -24.65 -1.43 -8.93
N LYS A 108 -23.56 -1.11 -9.65
CA LYS A 108 -23.50 -1.19 -11.11
C LYS A 108 -22.98 -2.55 -11.59
N PHE A 109 -22.38 -3.34 -10.70
CA PHE A 109 -21.75 -4.59 -11.05
C PHE A 109 -22.72 -5.76 -10.97
N ASP A 110 -22.82 -6.52 -12.07
CA ASP A 110 -23.53 -7.78 -12.12
C ASP A 110 -22.54 -8.93 -12.30
N TRP A 111 -22.33 -9.69 -11.23
CA TRP A 111 -21.36 -10.81 -11.20
C TRP A 111 -21.84 -12.07 -11.95
N SER A 112 -22.91 -11.95 -12.76
CA SER A 112 -23.29 -12.95 -13.75
C SER A 112 -22.26 -13.13 -14.88
N GLN A 113 -21.42 -12.12 -15.11
CA GLN A 113 -20.25 -12.15 -15.98
C GLN A 113 -19.02 -11.62 -15.24
N LEU A 114 -17.83 -12.01 -15.68
CA LEU A 114 -16.59 -11.53 -15.07
C LEU A 114 -16.31 -10.06 -15.45
N ASP A 115 -16.55 -9.73 -16.71
CA ASP A 115 -16.30 -8.41 -17.28
C ASP A 115 -17.37 -7.43 -16.82
N GLN A 116 -16.91 -6.29 -16.29
CA GLN A 116 -17.78 -5.25 -15.79
C GLN A 116 -17.50 -3.95 -16.56
N PRO A 117 -18.51 -3.16 -16.93
CA PRO A 117 -18.33 -2.03 -17.85
C PRO A 117 -17.31 -0.97 -17.40
N THR A 118 -17.25 -0.68 -16.10
CA THR A 118 -16.41 0.40 -15.54
C THR A 118 -15.21 -0.10 -14.75
N LYS A 119 -15.10 -1.41 -14.52
CA LYS A 119 -14.06 -1.99 -13.67
C LYS A 119 -13.06 -2.77 -14.52
N GLN A 120 -11.78 -2.47 -14.33
CA GLN A 120 -10.70 -3.28 -14.90
C GLN A 120 -10.71 -4.69 -14.30
N ILE A 121 -10.43 -5.68 -15.14
CA ILE A 121 -10.42 -7.08 -14.73
C ILE A 121 -9.21 -7.33 -13.83
N ASP A 122 -9.49 -7.90 -12.66
CA ASP A 122 -8.57 -8.05 -11.55
C ASP A 122 -8.88 -9.34 -10.74
N GLY A 123 -8.00 -9.73 -9.83
CA GLY A 123 -8.26 -10.81 -8.89
C GLY A 123 -9.56 -10.62 -8.10
N GLU A 124 -9.93 -9.37 -7.77
CA GLU A 124 -11.19 -9.09 -7.09
C GLU A 124 -12.41 -9.44 -7.96
N SER A 125 -12.36 -9.28 -9.29
CA SER A 125 -13.46 -9.75 -10.15
C SER A 125 -13.61 -11.27 -10.09
N VAL A 126 -12.50 -12.02 -10.00
CA VAL A 126 -12.52 -13.48 -9.87
C VAL A 126 -13.13 -13.91 -8.54
N VAL A 127 -12.75 -13.25 -7.45
CA VAL A 127 -13.29 -13.54 -6.11
C VAL A 127 -14.79 -13.30 -6.05
N GLN A 128 -15.26 -12.17 -6.59
CA GLN A 128 -16.69 -11.85 -6.58
C GLN A 128 -17.49 -12.77 -7.51
N ARG A 129 -16.94 -13.11 -8.68
CA ARG A 129 -17.51 -14.11 -9.58
C ARG A 129 -17.61 -15.48 -8.92
N GLN A 130 -16.56 -15.92 -8.21
CA GLN A 130 -16.55 -17.16 -7.45
C GLN A 130 -17.60 -17.13 -6.33
N ALA A 131 -17.67 -16.05 -5.55
CA ALA A 131 -18.66 -15.89 -4.49
C ALA A 131 -20.10 -15.93 -5.03
N TRP A 132 -20.34 -15.27 -6.17
CA TRP A 132 -21.64 -15.32 -6.86
C TRP A 132 -21.99 -16.75 -7.30
N LEU A 133 -21.05 -17.44 -7.96
CA LEU A 133 -21.23 -18.84 -8.38
C LEU A 133 -21.50 -19.78 -7.21
N MET A 134 -20.85 -19.58 -6.07
CA MET A 134 -21.10 -20.33 -4.84
C MET A 134 -22.47 -20.03 -4.22
N GLY A 135 -22.99 -18.81 -4.41
CA GLY A 135 -24.35 -18.44 -4.02
C GLY A 135 -25.43 -19.11 -4.86
N LEU A 136 -25.11 -19.45 -6.11
CA LEU A 136 -25.95 -20.34 -6.90
C LEU A 136 -25.72 -21.79 -6.44
N VAL A 137 -26.80 -22.51 -6.15
CA VAL A 137 -26.78 -23.88 -5.59
C VAL A 137 -25.91 -24.92 -6.34
N PRO A 138 -25.57 -24.83 -7.65
CA PRO A 138 -24.87 -25.93 -8.32
C PRO A 138 -23.33 -25.98 -8.16
N TYR A 139 -22.65 -25.04 -7.49
CA TYR A 139 -21.19 -25.02 -7.47
C TYR A 139 -20.55 -25.27 -6.10
N THR A 140 -19.54 -26.15 -6.07
CA THR A 140 -18.60 -26.28 -4.94
C THR A 140 -17.58 -25.14 -4.96
N LYS A 141 -16.94 -24.85 -3.83
CA LYS A 141 -15.89 -23.79 -3.74
C LYS A 141 -14.82 -23.94 -4.84
N LEU A 142 -14.34 -25.16 -5.06
CA LEU A 142 -13.33 -25.48 -6.07
C LEU A 142 -13.89 -25.38 -7.50
N GLY A 143 -15.10 -25.90 -7.75
CA GLY A 143 -15.72 -25.82 -9.07
C GLY A 143 -16.04 -24.37 -9.49
N ALA A 144 -16.48 -23.54 -8.54
CA ALA A 144 -16.67 -22.11 -8.74
C ALA A 144 -15.33 -21.40 -9.04
N TYR A 145 -14.28 -21.76 -8.30
CA TYR A 145 -12.93 -21.21 -8.50
C TYR A 145 -12.39 -21.53 -9.89
N ASP A 146 -12.45 -22.80 -10.31
CA ASP A 146 -11.95 -23.23 -11.62
C ASP A 146 -12.68 -22.57 -12.77
N LYS A 147 -13.99 -22.37 -12.65
CA LYS A 147 -14.79 -21.67 -13.67
C LYS A 147 -14.38 -20.20 -13.75
N ALA A 148 -14.37 -19.48 -12.63
CA ALA A 148 -14.03 -18.06 -12.59
C ALA A 148 -12.58 -17.80 -13.06
N ARG A 149 -11.66 -18.71 -12.72
CA ARG A 149 -10.25 -18.66 -13.12
C ARG A 149 -10.06 -18.87 -14.63
N LYS A 150 -10.80 -19.79 -15.24
CA LYS A 150 -10.75 -20.00 -16.70
C LYS A 150 -11.31 -18.80 -17.46
N GLU A 151 -12.46 -18.27 -17.04
CA GLU A 151 -13.02 -17.03 -17.59
C GLU A 151 -11.97 -15.89 -17.51
N PHE A 152 -11.27 -15.77 -16.38
CA PHE A 152 -10.22 -14.78 -16.19
C PHE A 152 -9.01 -14.97 -17.12
N TYR A 153 -8.56 -16.21 -17.32
CA TYR A 153 -7.46 -16.51 -18.24
C TYR A 153 -7.81 -16.19 -19.68
N GLU A 154 -9.04 -16.49 -20.10
CA GLU A 154 -9.52 -16.16 -21.45
C GLU A 154 -9.44 -14.66 -21.70
N VAL A 155 -9.94 -13.85 -20.77
CA VAL A 155 -9.92 -12.39 -20.95
C VAL A 155 -8.50 -11.82 -20.85
N ARG A 156 -7.66 -12.33 -19.94
CA ARG A 156 -6.25 -11.92 -19.87
C ARG A 156 -5.49 -12.24 -21.16
N HIS A 157 -5.70 -13.45 -21.70
CA HIS A 157 -5.10 -13.86 -22.95
C HIS A 157 -5.54 -12.98 -24.11
N GLN A 158 -6.84 -12.66 -24.17
CA GLN A 158 -7.38 -11.75 -25.17
C GLN A 158 -6.73 -10.35 -25.07
N GLN A 159 -6.63 -9.77 -23.87
CA GLN A 159 -5.98 -8.47 -23.66
C GLN A 159 -4.52 -8.46 -24.13
N ASP A 160 -3.77 -9.54 -23.89
CA ASP A 160 -2.37 -9.64 -24.30
C ASP A 160 -2.23 -9.79 -25.82
N ILE A 161 -3.11 -10.56 -26.47
CA ILE A 161 -3.18 -10.65 -27.93
C ILE A 161 -3.53 -9.29 -28.53
N GLU A 162 -4.57 -8.63 -28.02
CA GLU A 162 -5.04 -7.33 -28.50
C GLU A 162 -3.92 -6.30 -28.48
N ARG A 163 -3.16 -6.20 -27.39
CA ARG A 163 -2.00 -5.29 -27.28
C ARG A 163 -0.92 -5.60 -28.31
N ARG A 164 -0.63 -6.89 -28.53
CA ARG A 164 0.40 -7.32 -29.47
C ARG A 164 -0.01 -7.00 -30.92
N VAL A 165 -1.22 -7.40 -31.30
CA VAL A 165 -1.77 -7.18 -32.64
C VAL A 165 -1.89 -5.69 -32.92
N ALA A 166 -2.42 -4.89 -31.99
CA ALA A 166 -2.54 -3.44 -32.15
C ALA A 166 -1.19 -2.76 -32.41
N ARG A 167 -0.12 -3.22 -31.74
CA ARG A 167 1.24 -2.71 -31.98
C ARG A 167 1.77 -3.13 -33.35
N GLU A 168 1.58 -4.39 -33.74
CA GLU A 168 2.00 -4.91 -35.05
C GLU A 168 1.29 -4.17 -36.20
N GLU A 169 -0.01 -3.94 -36.08
CA GLU A 169 -0.81 -3.17 -37.05
C GLU A 169 -0.37 -1.69 -37.11
N ALA A 170 -0.09 -1.08 -35.96
CA ALA A 170 0.43 0.30 -35.91
C ALA A 170 1.80 0.43 -36.60
N LEU A 171 2.72 -0.52 -36.35
CA LEU A 171 4.02 -0.54 -37.03
C LEU A 171 3.86 -0.76 -38.55
N TRP A 172 2.97 -1.66 -38.95
CA TRP A 172 2.72 -1.93 -40.37
C TRP A 172 2.13 -0.72 -41.10
N THR A 173 1.33 0.09 -40.41
CA THR A 173 0.79 1.37 -40.94
C THR A 173 1.79 2.53 -40.87
N GLY A 174 3.02 2.29 -40.40
CA GLY A 174 4.10 3.28 -40.36
C GLY A 174 4.11 4.17 -39.11
N ALA A 175 3.42 3.78 -38.03
CA ALA A 175 3.55 4.47 -36.76
C ALA A 175 4.93 4.20 -36.12
N GLU A 176 5.58 5.25 -35.63
CA GLU A 176 6.84 5.14 -34.89
C GLU A 176 6.56 5.27 -33.38
N PHE A 177 7.17 4.38 -32.59
CA PHE A 177 7.09 4.41 -31.14
C PHE A 177 8.40 4.94 -30.54
N GLY A 178 8.30 5.54 -29.35
CA GLY A 178 9.46 5.89 -28.55
C GLY A 178 10.22 4.66 -28.02
N PRO A 179 11.22 4.85 -27.15
CA PRO A 179 12.00 3.75 -26.58
C PRO A 179 11.10 2.74 -25.85
N SER A 180 11.41 1.46 -26.00
CA SER A 180 10.68 0.38 -25.33
C SER A 180 10.87 0.49 -23.81
N PRO A 181 9.90 0.03 -23.00
CA PRO A 181 10.12 -0.12 -21.56
C PRO A 181 11.38 -0.92 -21.20
N LEU A 182 11.80 -1.87 -22.05
CA LEU A 182 13.04 -2.62 -21.87
C LEU A 182 14.27 -1.71 -22.06
N ASP A 183 14.28 -0.87 -23.09
CA ASP A 183 15.37 0.05 -23.37
C ASP A 183 15.50 1.10 -22.25
N ILE A 184 14.36 1.62 -21.77
CA ILE A 184 14.33 2.54 -20.62
C ILE A 184 14.85 1.84 -19.36
N GLY A 185 14.47 0.58 -19.15
CA GLY A 185 14.98 -0.24 -18.05
C GLY A 185 16.50 -0.38 -18.08
N MET A 186 17.05 -0.75 -19.24
CA MET A 186 18.50 -0.87 -19.44
C MET A 186 19.23 0.45 -19.15
N GLN A 187 18.70 1.57 -19.65
CA GLN A 187 19.30 2.89 -19.41
C GLN A 187 19.34 3.25 -17.91
N LEU A 188 18.32 2.88 -17.15
CA LEU A 188 18.29 3.09 -15.69
C LEU A 188 19.27 2.17 -14.96
N GLU A 189 19.39 0.92 -15.42
CA GLU A 189 20.35 -0.05 -14.89
C GLU A 189 21.80 0.42 -15.13
N ASP A 190 22.11 0.88 -16.34
CA ASP A 190 23.41 1.44 -16.70
C ASP A 190 23.78 2.65 -15.81
N GLN A 191 22.83 3.57 -15.59
CA GLN A 191 23.04 4.71 -14.69
C GLN A 191 23.37 4.27 -13.26
N LYS A 192 22.67 3.25 -12.74
CA LYS A 192 22.94 2.71 -11.40
C LYS A 192 24.23 1.90 -11.33
N TYR A 193 24.59 1.22 -12.40
CA TYR A 193 25.86 0.51 -12.49
C TYR A 193 27.03 1.48 -12.43
N GLU A 194 27.01 2.59 -13.16
CA GLU A 194 28.08 3.59 -13.11
C GLU A 194 28.16 4.27 -11.73
N GLU A 195 27.01 4.60 -11.11
CA GLU A 195 26.99 5.09 -9.72
C GLU A 195 27.66 4.09 -8.74
N TRP A 196 27.36 2.79 -8.90
CA TRP A 196 27.96 1.73 -8.10
C TRP A 196 29.45 1.57 -8.38
N ARG A 197 29.87 1.65 -9.65
CA ARG A 197 31.27 1.54 -10.07
C ARG A 197 32.11 2.67 -9.47
N ASP A 198 31.62 3.91 -9.52
CA ASP A 198 32.25 5.07 -8.89
C ASP A 198 32.37 4.91 -7.36
N TRP A 199 31.39 4.28 -6.72
CA TRP A 199 31.46 3.96 -5.29
C TRP A 199 32.48 2.85 -5.01
N ALA A 200 32.44 1.75 -5.77
CA ALA A 200 33.31 0.59 -5.58
C ALA A 200 34.78 0.95 -5.78
N THR A 201 35.09 1.76 -6.79
CA THR A 201 36.46 2.27 -7.02
C THR A 201 36.97 3.09 -5.84
N LYS A 202 36.16 4.00 -5.29
CA LYS A 202 36.50 4.76 -4.08
C LYS A 202 36.73 3.85 -2.88
N GLU A 203 35.87 2.86 -2.68
CA GLU A 203 36.01 1.90 -1.58
C GLU A 203 37.29 1.05 -1.72
N ILE A 204 37.57 0.53 -2.92
CA ILE A 204 38.81 -0.21 -3.22
C ILE A 204 40.03 0.67 -2.93
N THR A 205 40.02 1.93 -3.37
CA THR A 205 41.13 2.85 -3.09
C THR A 205 41.31 3.11 -1.58
N ALA A 206 40.21 3.25 -0.83
CA ALA A 206 40.24 3.44 0.61
C ALA A 206 40.79 2.21 1.34
N ILE A 207 40.35 1.01 0.95
CA ILE A 207 40.86 -0.28 1.48
C ILE A 207 42.35 -0.42 1.17
N ARG A 208 42.78 -0.10 -0.05
CA ARG A 208 44.21 -0.15 -0.44
C ARG A 208 45.05 0.82 0.38
N GLN A 209 44.56 2.03 0.64
CA GLN A 209 45.22 3.02 1.49
C GLN A 209 45.30 2.56 2.95
N LEU A 210 44.23 1.98 3.50
CA LEU A 210 44.21 1.40 4.85
C LEU A 210 45.18 0.21 4.97
N SER A 211 45.22 -0.67 3.97
CA SER A 211 46.15 -1.80 3.91
C SER A 211 47.61 -1.32 3.84
N GLY A 212 47.91 -0.36 2.98
CA GLY A 212 49.23 0.26 2.86
C GLY A 212 49.67 1.05 4.10
N SER A 213 48.72 1.54 4.91
CA SER A 213 48.99 2.16 6.22
C SER A 213 49.32 1.15 7.32
N SER A 214 48.93 -0.12 7.16
CA SER A 214 49.13 -1.19 8.16
C SER A 214 50.31 -2.12 7.85
N GLY A 215 50.80 -2.12 6.60
CA GLY A 215 52.05 -2.73 6.20
C GLY A 215 53.23 -1.78 6.42
N SER A 216 54.28 -2.26 7.09
CA SER A 216 55.50 -1.51 7.40
C SER A 216 56.05 -0.72 6.19
N ALA A 217 56.25 0.58 6.38
CA ALA A 217 56.80 1.52 5.41
C ALA A 217 58.21 1.13 4.94
N LEU A 218 58.30 0.42 3.81
CA LEU A 218 59.53 0.24 3.02
C LEU A 218 59.17 0.10 1.53
N ASP A 219 58.60 1.16 0.95
CA ASP A 219 58.89 1.61 -0.42
C ASP A 219 58.01 2.83 -0.71
N GLN A 220 58.58 4.02 -0.51
CA GLN A 220 58.02 5.27 -1.01
C GLN A 220 58.79 5.61 -2.28
N ASP A 221 58.23 5.27 -3.44
CA ASP A 221 58.31 6.10 -4.65
C ASP A 221 57.59 5.41 -5.82
N ALA A 222 56.28 5.64 -5.90
CA ALA A 222 55.58 5.61 -7.19
C ALA A 222 54.33 6.49 -7.07
N LEU A 223 54.44 7.72 -7.55
CA LEU A 223 53.29 8.55 -7.92
C LEU A 223 52.54 7.79 -9.02
N LEU A 224 51.51 7.02 -8.65
CA LEU A 224 50.67 6.28 -9.59
C LEU A 224 49.32 6.94 -9.65
N ASP A 225 49.19 7.83 -10.62
CA ASP A 225 47.91 8.24 -11.18
C ASP A 225 47.25 6.97 -11.75
N PRO A 226 46.12 6.49 -11.21
CA PRO A 226 45.56 5.22 -11.64
C PRO A 226 45.01 5.37 -13.06
N GLN A 227 45.69 4.78 -14.04
CA GLN A 227 45.16 4.63 -15.39
C GLN A 227 43.90 3.74 -15.33
N ALA A 228 42.88 4.10 -16.11
CA ALA A 228 41.57 3.44 -16.11
C ALA A 228 41.62 1.92 -16.37
N ASP A 229 42.71 1.42 -16.95
CA ASP A 229 42.91 0.01 -17.28
C ASP A 229 43.24 -0.85 -16.05
N ASP A 230 43.98 -0.31 -15.06
CA ASP A 230 44.31 -1.02 -13.82
C ASP A 230 43.07 -1.19 -12.91
N ILE A 231 42.09 -0.29 -13.05
CA ILE A 231 40.83 -0.31 -12.29
C ILE A 231 39.91 -1.41 -12.81
N ASN A 232 39.87 -1.64 -14.12
CA ASN A 232 39.05 -2.70 -14.71
C ASN A 232 39.61 -4.09 -14.38
N ALA A 233 40.94 -4.25 -14.36
CA ALA A 233 41.57 -5.52 -13.95
C ALA A 233 41.34 -5.84 -12.46
N ALA A 234 41.34 -4.84 -11.59
CA ALA A 234 41.06 -5.02 -10.17
C ALA A 234 39.57 -5.30 -9.87
N LEU A 235 38.65 -4.96 -10.77
CA LEU A 235 37.22 -5.29 -10.67
C LEU A 235 36.93 -6.77 -10.98
N ASP A 236 37.70 -7.38 -11.90
CA ASP A 236 37.56 -8.80 -12.27
C ASP A 236 38.06 -9.77 -11.18
N GLU A 237 38.89 -9.31 -10.24
CA GLU A 237 39.42 -10.13 -9.13
C GLU A 237 38.58 -10.09 -7.85
N VAL A 238 37.45 -9.37 -7.82
CA VAL A 238 36.63 -9.27 -6.61
C VAL A 238 35.73 -10.50 -6.44
N GLU A 239 36.15 -11.39 -5.53
CA GLU A 239 35.37 -12.49 -4.94
C GLU A 239 33.91 -12.10 -4.60
N PRO A 240 32.95 -13.05 -4.63
CA PRO A 240 31.50 -12.80 -4.64
C PRO A 240 30.90 -12.29 -3.31
N SER A 241 31.68 -11.72 -2.40
CA SER A 241 31.19 -11.24 -1.11
C SER A 241 31.26 -9.72 -1.03
N VAL A 242 30.09 -9.07 -1.02
CA VAL A 242 29.92 -7.65 -0.70
C VAL A 242 30.23 -7.45 0.80
N PRO A 243 31.36 -6.81 1.17
CA PRO A 243 31.70 -6.63 2.58
C PRO A 243 31.10 -5.30 3.05
N GLY A 244 30.05 -5.34 3.87
CA GLY A 244 29.50 -4.10 4.47
C GLY A 244 28.08 -4.12 5.01
N SER A 245 27.32 -5.20 4.85
CA SER A 245 25.96 -5.26 5.37
C SER A 245 25.93 -5.73 6.83
N LYS A 246 26.15 -4.82 7.80
CA LYS A 246 25.87 -5.09 9.23
C LYS A 246 24.36 -5.20 9.54
N ARG A 247 23.51 -5.09 8.53
CA ARG A 247 22.13 -5.61 8.49
C ARG A 247 21.86 -6.08 7.08
N GLY A 248 22.03 -7.38 6.84
CA GLY A 248 21.65 -8.04 5.60
C GLY A 248 20.31 -7.50 5.09
N GLN A 249 20.35 -6.69 4.04
CA GLN A 249 19.17 -6.48 3.23
C GLN A 249 18.94 -7.80 2.53
N THR A 250 17.94 -8.53 3.02
CA THR A 250 17.37 -9.65 2.29
C THR A 250 16.82 -9.10 0.99
N ALA A 251 17.25 -9.64 -0.14
CA ALA A 251 16.67 -9.36 -1.44
C ALA A 251 15.15 -9.61 -1.35
N GLN A 252 14.35 -8.55 -1.31
CA GLN A 252 12.91 -8.65 -1.45
C GLN A 252 12.60 -8.69 -2.93
N GLY A 253 12.60 -9.90 -3.50
CA GLY A 253 12.27 -10.08 -4.91
C GLY A 253 12.69 -11.45 -5.42
N GLY A 254 11.83 -12.45 -5.23
CA GLY A 254 12.02 -13.78 -5.79
C GLY A 254 10.89 -14.68 -5.34
N ALA A 255 10.03 -15.09 -6.28
CA ALA A 255 9.01 -16.10 -6.02
C ALA A 255 9.71 -17.36 -5.49
N LEU A 256 9.24 -17.88 -4.36
CA LEU A 256 9.71 -19.14 -3.81
C LEU A 256 9.36 -20.26 -4.80
N VAL A 257 10.35 -20.74 -5.55
CA VAL A 257 10.25 -22.02 -6.23
C VAL A 257 10.34 -23.08 -5.13
N HIS A 258 9.20 -23.71 -4.82
CA HIS A 258 9.16 -24.87 -3.95
C HIS A 258 9.68 -26.12 -4.70
N PRO A 259 10.25 -27.10 -3.97
CA PRO A 259 10.89 -28.31 -4.51
C PRO A 259 9.94 -29.27 -5.22
#